data_AF-A0A059U275-F1
#
_entry.id   AF-A0A059U275-F1
#
_cell.length_a   1.000
_cell.length_b   1.000
_cell.length_c   1.000
_cell.angle_alpha   90.00
_cell.angle_beta   90.00
_cell.angle_gamma   90.00
#
_symmetry.space_group_name_H-M   'P 1'
#
loop_
_entity.id
_entity.type
_entity.pdbx_description
1 polymer ?
#
loop_
_entity_poly.entity_id
_entity_poly.type
_entity_poly.pdbx_seq_one_letter_code
_entity_poly.pdbx_strand_id
1 'polypeptide(L)'
;MLVQLNLKPDTKQLRQFGFIALGAFAVIGAVVVWRGGLFGLNFGDAARPVAYALWGLGALSALFSLVVPKANQALFVALVTLTYPIGFVVSHVVLALLFFGILTPVALFFRLTGRDPLTRRFEPERESYWTDLPEVPDTKDYFRQF
;
A
#
# COMPACT_ATOMS: atom_id res chain seq x y z
N MET A 1 -1.39 10.32 10.59
CA MET A 1 -0.56 10.00 9.41
C MET A 1 -1.08 10.85 8.25
N LEU A 2 -0.49 12.03 8.01
CA LEU A 2 -0.90 12.91 6.91
C LEU A 2 -0.29 12.36 5.63
N VAL A 3 -1.10 11.67 4.82
CA VAL A 3 -0.72 11.37 3.44
C VAL A 3 -0.60 12.70 2.72
N GLN A 4 0.63 13.16 2.46
CA GLN A 4 0.85 14.37 1.69
C GLN A 4 0.45 14.09 0.25
N LEU A 5 -0.76 14.48 -0.11
CA LEU A 5 -1.24 14.44 -1.48
C LEU A 5 -0.39 15.43 -2.28
N ASN A 6 0.42 14.90 -3.20
CA ASN A 6 1.24 15.74 -4.06
C ASN A 6 0.35 16.40 -5.14
N LEU A 7 -0.21 17.56 -4.80
CA LEU A 7 -1.12 18.35 -5.66
C LEU A 7 -0.39 19.11 -6.78
N LYS A 8 0.94 19.06 -6.81
CA LYS A 8 1.79 19.58 -7.89
C LYS A 8 2.66 18.44 -8.44
N PRO A 9 2.07 17.53 -9.25
CA PRO A 9 2.82 16.41 -9.78
C PRO A 9 3.93 16.90 -10.72
N ASP A 10 5.10 16.30 -10.60
CA ASP A 10 6.19 16.52 -11.54
C ASP A 10 5.85 15.91 -12.91
N THR A 11 6.40 16.48 -13.98
CA THR A 11 6.19 16.04 -15.37
C THR A 11 6.53 14.56 -15.57
N LYS A 12 7.48 14.02 -14.80
CA LYS A 12 7.85 12.60 -14.79
C LYS A 12 6.75 11.72 -14.17
N GLN A 13 6.11 12.19 -13.10
CA GLN A 13 5.02 11.47 -12.43
C GLN A 13 3.77 11.40 -13.31
N LEU A 14 3.45 12.46 -14.05
CA LEU A 14 2.34 12.47 -15.00
C LEU A 14 2.53 11.46 -16.14
N ARG A 15 3.77 11.31 -16.65
CA ARG A 15 4.10 10.30 -17.67
C ARG A 15 4.00 8.88 -17.11
N GLN A 16 4.56 8.63 -15.92
CA GLN A 16 4.45 7.33 -15.25
C GLN A 16 2.99 6.93 -15.00
N PHE A 17 2.16 7.88 -14.59
CA PHE A 17 0.73 7.65 -14.42
C PHE A 17 0.06 7.17 -15.73
N GLY A 18 0.39 7.78 -16.87
CA GLY A 18 -0.15 7.37 -18.17
C GLY A 18 0.20 5.92 -18.54
N PHE A 19 1.45 5.49 -18.32
CA PHE A 19 1.87 4.11 -18.57
C PHE A 19 1.26 3.11 -17.60
N ILE A 20 1.18 3.45 -16.30
CA ILE A 20 0.53 2.60 -15.30
C ILE A 20 -0.96 2.46 -15.61
N ALA A 21 -1.64 3.55 -15.98
CA ALA A 21 -3.04 3.53 -16.37
C ALA A 21 -3.25 2.67 -17.61
N LEU A 22 -2.40 2.78 -18.65
CA LEU A 22 -2.47 1.92 -19.82
C LEU A 22 -2.36 0.45 -19.45
N GLY A 23 -1.37 0.08 -18.63
CA GLY A 23 -1.20 -1.30 -18.17
C GLY A 23 -2.41 -1.79 -17.36
N ALA A 24 -2.88 -0.98 -16.41
CA ALA A 24 -4.02 -1.33 -15.57
C ALA A 24 -5.31 -1.50 -16.40
N PHE A 25 -5.65 -0.56 -17.28
CA PHE A 25 -6.83 -0.65 -18.12
C PHE A 25 -6.74 -1.79 -19.15
N ALA A 26 -5.54 -2.09 -19.67
CA ALA A 26 -5.33 -3.24 -20.55
C ALA A 26 -5.64 -4.56 -19.81
N VAL A 27 -5.09 -4.74 -18.61
CA VAL A 27 -5.33 -5.93 -17.78
C VAL A 27 -6.80 -6.03 -17.35
N ILE A 28 -7.40 -4.92 -16.90
CA ILE A 28 -8.82 -4.90 -16.51
C ILE A 28 -9.70 -5.29 -17.69
N GLY A 29 -9.51 -4.67 -18.87
CA GLY A 29 -10.31 -5.01 -20.05
C GLY A 29 -10.09 -6.45 -20.52
N ALA A 30 -8.87 -6.99 -20.43
CA ALA A 30 -8.61 -8.41 -20.71
C ALA A 30 -9.35 -9.34 -19.74
N VAL A 31 -9.40 -8.99 -18.45
CA VAL A 31 -10.17 -9.73 -17.45
C VAL A 31 -11.68 -9.63 -17.70
N VAL A 32 -12.20 -8.46 -18.12
CA VAL A 32 -13.61 -8.29 -18.50
C VAL A 32 -13.98 -9.20 -19.69
N VAL A 33 -13.13 -9.25 -20.71
CA VAL A 33 -13.37 -10.11 -21.88
C VAL A 33 -13.29 -11.58 -21.51
N TRP A 34 -12.36 -11.95 -20.63
CA TRP A 34 -12.17 -13.35 -20.25
C TRP A 34 -13.22 -13.88 -19.27
N ARG A 35 -13.69 -13.05 -18.33
CA ARG A 35 -14.69 -13.44 -17.32
C ARG A 35 -16.12 -13.02 -17.65
N GLY A 36 -16.33 -12.17 -18.65
CA GLY A 36 -17.66 -11.62 -18.99
C GLY A 36 -18.24 -10.69 -17.91
N GLY A 37 -17.42 -10.29 -16.94
CA GLY A 37 -17.85 -9.57 -15.74
C GLY A 37 -16.68 -8.99 -14.93
N LEU A 38 -16.96 -7.99 -14.10
CA LEU A 38 -15.97 -7.35 -13.20
C LEU A 38 -16.59 -7.09 -11.83
N PHE A 39 -15.88 -7.42 -10.74
CA PHE A 39 -16.32 -7.19 -9.35
C PHE A 39 -17.75 -7.68 -9.03
N GLY A 40 -18.18 -8.82 -9.60
CA GLY A 40 -19.50 -9.40 -9.37
C GLY A 40 -20.62 -8.85 -10.27
N LEU A 41 -20.32 -7.91 -11.16
CA LEU A 41 -21.22 -7.46 -12.22
C LEU A 41 -21.00 -8.30 -13.48
N ASN A 42 -22.03 -9.02 -13.93
CA ASN A 42 -22.01 -9.77 -15.18
C ASN A 42 -22.45 -8.85 -16.33
N PHE A 43 -21.55 -8.60 -17.27
CA PHE A 43 -21.80 -7.71 -18.41
C PHE A 43 -22.30 -8.46 -19.65
N GLY A 44 -22.29 -9.81 -19.66
CA GLY A 44 -22.84 -10.61 -20.75
C GLY A 44 -22.31 -10.15 -22.13
N ASP A 45 -23.21 -9.88 -23.07
CA ASP A 45 -22.88 -9.39 -24.41
C ASP A 45 -22.31 -7.95 -24.43
N ALA A 46 -22.56 -7.16 -23.37
CA ALA A 46 -22.02 -5.82 -23.21
C ALA A 46 -20.55 -5.84 -22.72
N ALA A 47 -19.98 -6.99 -22.37
CA ALA A 47 -18.59 -7.10 -21.93
C ALA A 47 -17.59 -6.63 -23.01
N ARG A 48 -17.88 -6.91 -24.29
CA ARG A 48 -17.02 -6.53 -25.43
C ARG A 48 -16.99 -5.02 -25.68
N PRO A 49 -18.12 -4.30 -25.85
CA PRO A 49 -18.09 -2.84 -26.01
C PRO A 49 -17.54 -2.14 -24.77
N VAL A 50 -17.79 -2.65 -23.56
CA VAL A 50 -17.20 -2.10 -22.32
C VAL A 50 -15.68 -2.28 -22.29
N ALA A 51 -15.15 -3.43 -22.71
CA ALA A 51 -13.71 -3.65 -22.80
C ALA A 51 -13.04 -2.73 -23.84
N TYR A 52 -13.65 -2.57 -25.03
CA TYR A 52 -13.14 -1.63 -26.03
C TYR A 52 -13.20 -0.18 -25.56
N ALA A 53 -14.25 0.20 -24.84
CA ALA A 53 -14.35 1.53 -24.23
C ALA A 53 -13.25 1.75 -23.18
N LEU A 54 -12.98 0.76 -22.32
CA LEU A 54 -11.91 0.83 -21.31
C LEU A 54 -10.51 0.89 -21.95
N TRP A 55 -10.26 0.09 -22.99
CA TRP A 55 -9.00 0.14 -23.73
C TRP A 55 -8.84 1.45 -24.49
N GLY A 56 -9.92 1.96 -25.08
CA GLY A 56 -9.95 3.29 -25.70
C GLY A 56 -9.64 4.39 -24.70
N LEU A 57 -10.26 4.36 -23.52
CA LEU A 57 -10.01 5.33 -22.44
C LEU A 57 -8.57 5.25 -21.93
N GLY A 58 -8.02 4.05 -21.78
CA GLY A 58 -6.63 3.82 -21.37
C GLY A 58 -5.62 4.32 -22.40
N ALA A 59 -5.86 4.04 -23.68
CA ALA A 59 -5.03 4.53 -24.79
C ALA A 59 -5.11 6.06 -24.91
N LEU A 60 -6.31 6.63 -24.77
CA LEU A 60 -6.53 8.08 -24.80
C LEU A 60 -5.83 8.76 -23.61
N SER A 61 -5.92 8.18 -22.41
CA SER A 61 -5.21 8.67 -21.22
C SER A 61 -3.69 8.65 -21.39
N ALA A 62 -3.13 7.59 -21.98
CA ALA A 62 -1.71 7.51 -22.30
C ALA A 62 -1.29 8.55 -23.36
N LEU A 63 -2.13 8.74 -24.38
CA LEU A 63 -1.91 9.73 -25.43
C LEU A 63 -1.94 11.16 -24.86
N PHE A 64 -2.93 11.50 -24.02
CA PHE A 64 -3.02 12.80 -23.35
C PHE A 64 -1.87 13.04 -22.37
N SER A 65 -1.40 12.00 -21.69
CA SER A 65 -0.20 12.06 -20.85
C SER A 65 1.08 12.38 -21.63
N LEU A 66 1.17 11.93 -22.90
CA LEU A 66 2.30 12.20 -23.78
C LEU A 66 2.22 13.58 -24.45
N VAL A 67 1.03 14.01 -24.90
CA VAL A 67 0.87 15.20 -25.76
C VAL A 67 0.66 16.49 -24.96
N VAL A 68 -0.13 16.49 -23.87
CA VAL A 68 -0.40 17.71 -23.07
C VAL A 68 -0.40 17.41 -21.56
N PRO A 69 0.78 17.31 -20.93
CA PRO A 69 0.89 16.96 -19.50
C PRO A 69 0.19 17.97 -18.57
N LYS A 70 0.13 19.26 -18.94
CA LYS A 70 -0.52 20.30 -18.12
C LYS A 70 -2.05 20.17 -18.05
N ALA A 71 -2.71 19.73 -19.13
CA ALA A 71 -4.15 19.48 -19.12
C ALA A 71 -4.49 18.24 -18.27
N ASN A 72 -3.59 17.25 -18.27
CA ASN A 72 -3.74 16.03 -17.49
C ASN A 72 -3.52 16.22 -15.98
N GLN A 73 -2.98 17.38 -15.55
CA GLN A 73 -2.78 17.69 -14.14
C GLN A 73 -4.10 17.78 -13.38
N ALA A 74 -5.12 18.44 -13.94
CA ALA A 74 -6.43 18.55 -13.30
C ALA A 74 -7.13 17.18 -13.18
N LEU A 75 -7.03 16.35 -14.22
CA LEU A 75 -7.56 14.99 -14.23
C LEU A 75 -6.83 14.09 -13.23
N PHE A 76 -5.49 14.17 -13.19
CA PHE A 76 -4.67 13.44 -12.23
C PHE A 76 -5.05 13.81 -10.79
N VAL A 77 -5.15 15.11 -10.48
CA VAL A 77 -5.54 15.56 -9.13
C VAL A 77 -6.94 15.08 -8.79
N ALA A 78 -7.92 15.25 -9.69
CA ALA A 78 -9.29 14.80 -9.45
C ALA A 78 -9.37 13.28 -9.17
N LEU A 79 -8.66 12.47 -9.97
CA LEU A 79 -8.68 11.02 -9.83
C LEU A 79 -7.93 10.54 -8.57
N VAL A 80 -6.80 11.17 -8.25
CA VAL A 80 -6.04 10.88 -7.03
C VAL A 80 -6.85 11.27 -5.80
N THR A 81 -7.53 12.42 -5.80
CA THR A 81 -8.44 12.82 -4.72
C THR A 81 -9.59 11.84 -4.58
N LEU A 82 -10.16 11.35 -5.69
CA LEU A 82 -11.25 10.36 -5.65
C LEU A 82 -10.77 8.99 -5.15
N THR A 83 -9.53 8.60 -5.47
CA THR A 83 -8.97 7.29 -5.10
C THR A 83 -8.32 7.32 -3.71
N TYR A 84 -8.06 8.50 -3.15
CA TYR A 84 -7.47 8.68 -1.83
C TYR A 84 -8.17 7.88 -0.70
N PRO A 85 -9.53 7.89 -0.58
CA PRO A 85 -10.22 7.10 0.44
C PRO A 85 -10.00 5.60 0.27
N ILE A 86 -9.87 5.11 -0.98
CA ILE A 86 -9.58 3.71 -1.26
C ILE A 86 -8.19 3.36 -0.72
N GLY A 87 -7.19 4.20 -1.00
CA GLY A 87 -5.84 4.03 -0.45
C GLY A 87 -5.83 3.99 1.08
N PHE A 88 -6.58 4.89 1.72
CA PHE A 88 -6.73 4.91 3.17
C PHE A 88 -7.31 3.59 3.71
N VAL A 89 -8.41 3.10 3.13
CA VAL A 89 -9.04 1.84 3.54
C VAL A 89 -8.08 0.68 3.33
N VAL A 90 -7.42 0.59 2.17
CA VAL A 90 -6.46 -0.47 1.87
C VAL A 90 -5.31 -0.48 2.87
N SER A 91 -4.75 0.69 3.22
CA SER A 91 -3.70 0.77 4.24
C SER A 91 -4.17 0.26 5.61
N HIS A 92 -5.39 0.59 6.02
CA HIS A 92 -5.96 0.11 7.29
C HIS A 92 -6.25 -1.39 7.24
N VAL A 93 -6.76 -1.90 6.12
CA VAL A 93 -7.03 -3.33 5.93
C VAL A 93 -5.73 -4.13 5.94
N VAL A 94 -4.70 -3.68 5.23
CA VAL A 94 -3.38 -4.34 5.23
C VAL A 94 -2.79 -4.32 6.64
N LEU A 95 -2.84 -3.19 7.34
CA LEU A 95 -2.38 -3.10 8.72
C LEU A 95 -3.15 -4.04 9.64
N ALA A 96 -4.47 -4.10 9.51
CA ALA A 96 -5.32 -5.03 10.27
C ALA A 96 -4.99 -6.49 9.95
N LEU A 97 -4.79 -6.84 8.68
CA LEU A 97 -4.39 -8.20 8.28
C LEU A 97 -3.03 -8.59 8.83
N LEU A 98 -2.04 -7.70 8.79
CA LEU A 98 -0.73 -7.97 9.40
C LEU A 98 -0.85 -8.12 10.92
N PHE A 99 -1.59 -7.23 11.56
CA PHE A 99 -1.74 -7.24 13.01
C PHE A 99 -2.52 -8.46 13.50
N PHE A 100 -3.70 -8.72 12.95
CA PHE A 100 -4.57 -9.82 13.38
C PHE A 100 -4.21 -11.17 12.74
N GLY A 101 -3.68 -11.17 11.52
CA GLY A 101 -3.31 -12.39 10.80
C GLY A 101 -1.90 -12.89 11.09
N ILE A 102 -0.96 -12.03 11.49
CA ILE A 102 0.43 -12.44 11.77
C ILE A 102 0.82 -12.12 13.22
N LEU A 103 0.77 -10.85 13.64
CA LEU A 103 1.29 -10.47 14.96
C LEU A 103 0.50 -11.08 16.11
N THR A 104 -0.84 -11.09 16.00
CA THR A 104 -1.74 -11.64 17.03
C THR A 104 -1.57 -13.14 17.22
N PRO A 105 -1.56 -14.00 16.18
CA PRO A 105 -1.33 -15.43 16.37
C PRO A 105 0.08 -15.73 16.88
N VAL A 106 1.10 -14.97 16.46
CA VAL A 106 2.46 -15.10 17.03
C VAL A 106 2.47 -14.76 18.51
N ALA A 107 1.83 -13.66 18.92
CA ALA A 107 1.71 -13.28 20.33
C ALA A 107 0.92 -14.32 21.14
N LEU A 108 -0.16 -14.87 20.57
CA LEU A 108 -0.93 -15.94 21.19
C LEU A 108 -0.11 -17.22 21.36
N PHE A 109 0.69 -17.58 20.35
CA PHE A 109 1.60 -18.71 20.42
C PHE A 109 2.65 -18.54 21.53
N PHE A 110 3.26 -17.36 21.66
CA PHE A 110 4.16 -17.06 22.78
C PHE A 110 3.46 -17.11 24.14
N ARG A 111 2.23 -16.62 24.21
CA ARG A 111 1.41 -16.70 25.44
C ARG A 111 1.10 -18.15 25.84
N LEU A 112 0.76 -19.01 24.88
CA LEU A 112 0.45 -20.43 25.11
C LEU A 112 1.71 -21.25 25.46
N THR A 113 2.85 -20.94 24.85
CA THR A 113 4.14 -21.59 25.15
C THR A 113 4.80 -21.06 26.43
N GLY A 114 4.16 -20.10 27.12
CA GLY A 114 4.66 -19.51 28.36
C GLY A 114 5.90 -18.63 28.18
N ARG A 115 6.29 -18.32 26.94
CA ARG A 115 7.47 -17.54 26.60
C ARG A 115 7.13 -16.05 26.76
N ASP A 116 7.75 -15.39 27.72
CA ASP A 116 7.63 -13.93 27.93
C ASP A 116 8.95 -13.23 27.56
N PRO A 117 9.25 -13.08 26.25
CA PRO A 117 10.50 -12.45 25.80
C PRO A 117 10.61 -10.98 26.16
N LEU A 118 9.52 -10.35 26.63
CA LEU A 118 9.47 -8.93 26.93
C LEU A 118 9.25 -8.65 28.41
N THR A 119 9.39 -9.67 29.27
CA THR A 119 9.29 -9.57 30.73
C THR A 119 8.10 -8.71 31.18
N ARG A 120 6.96 -8.91 30.51
CA ARG A 120 5.75 -8.09 30.71
C ARG A 120 4.91 -8.57 31.89
N ARG A 121 5.21 -9.75 32.44
CA ARG A 121 4.55 -10.22 33.67
C ARG A 121 4.89 -9.29 34.82
N PHE A 122 3.86 -8.80 35.49
CA PHE A 122 4.01 -8.01 36.71
C PHE A 122 4.44 -8.95 37.84
N GLU A 123 5.61 -8.68 38.39
CA GLU A 123 6.22 -9.38 39.52
C GLU A 123 6.09 -8.48 40.77
N PRO A 124 5.05 -8.65 41.61
CA PRO A 124 4.78 -7.78 42.76
C PRO A 124 5.83 -7.88 43.87
N GLU A 125 6.64 -8.95 43.88
CA GLU A 125 7.70 -9.18 44.87
C GLU A 125 9.04 -8.53 44.47
N ARG A 126 9.16 -7.96 43.26
CA ARG A 126 10.37 -7.25 42.85
C ARG A 126 10.42 -5.84 43.43
N GLU A 127 11.52 -5.51 44.08
CA GLU A 127 11.84 -4.15 44.53
C GLU A 127 12.06 -3.17 43.37
N SER A 128 12.48 -3.66 42.20
CA SER A 128 12.79 -2.83 41.03
C SER A 128 12.71 -3.60 39.70
N TYR A 129 12.20 -2.96 38.66
CA TYR A 129 12.21 -3.45 37.26
C TYR A 129 13.40 -2.91 36.45
N TRP A 130 14.28 -2.13 37.06
CA TRP A 130 15.49 -1.65 36.38
C TRP A 130 16.40 -2.83 36.03
N THR A 131 16.80 -2.90 34.76
CA THR A 131 17.82 -3.84 34.29
C THR A 131 19.17 -3.14 34.36
N ASP A 132 20.16 -3.78 34.96
CA ASP A 132 21.51 -3.21 35.01
C ASP A 132 22.03 -3.00 33.59
N LEU A 133 22.58 -1.81 33.36
CA LEU A 133 23.25 -1.50 32.11
C LEU A 133 24.52 -2.38 32.06
N PRO A 134 24.73 -3.19 31.01
CA PRO A 134 25.96 -3.95 30.88
C PRO A 134 27.17 -3.00 30.91
N GLU A 135 28.30 -3.49 31.44
CA GLU A 135 29.52 -2.71 31.57
C GLU A 135 29.81 -1.94 30.28
N VAL A 136 29.98 -0.63 30.41
CA VAL A 136 30.29 0.25 29.29
C VAL A 136 31.60 -0.26 28.67
N PRO A 137 31.61 -0.64 27.38
CA PRO A 137 32.84 -1.07 26.70
C PRO A 137 33.92 0.00 26.85
N ASP A 138 35.19 -0.42 26.92
CA ASP A 138 36.30 0.54 27.01
C ASP A 138 36.18 1.54 25.85
N THR A 139 36.56 2.81 26.08
CA THR A 139 36.47 3.86 25.06
C THR A 139 37.21 3.46 23.77
N LYS A 140 38.21 2.57 23.90
CA LYS A 140 38.97 1.98 22.79
C LYS A 140 38.16 1.02 21.91
N ASP A 141 37.14 0.36 22.45
CA ASP A 141 36.30 -0.60 21.71
C ASP A 141 35.32 0.10 20.76
N TYR A 142 34.94 1.35 21.06
CA TYR A 142 34.16 2.19 20.13
C TYR A 142 34.90 2.48 18.82
N PHE A 143 36.24 2.41 18.81
CA PHE A 143 37.06 2.63 17.61
C PHE A 143 37.28 1.37 16.78
N ARG A 144 36.78 0.21 17.21
CA ARG A 144 36.88 -1.07 16.48
C ARG A 144 35.50 -1.57 16.08
N GLN A 145 34.91 -0.95 15.06
CA GLN A 145 33.58 -1.31 14.54
C GLN A 145 33.59 -2.39 13.45
N PHE A 146 34.76 -2.91 13.08
CA PHE A 146 34.92 -3.95 12.06
C PHE A 146 35.95 -5.01 12.50
#